data_AF-A0A3G4VFP7-F1
#
_entry.id   AF-A0A3G4VFP7-F1
#
_cell.length_a   1.000
_cell.length_b   1.000
_cell.length_c   1.000
_cell.angle_alpha   90.00
_cell.angle_beta   90.00
_cell.angle_gamma   90.00
#
_symmetry.space_group_name_H-M   'P 1'
#
loop_
_entity.id
_entity.type
_entity.pdbx_description
1 polymer ?
#
loop_
_entity_poly.entity_id
_entity_poly.type
_entity_poly.pdbx_seq_one_letter_code
_entity_poly.pdbx_strand_id
1 'polypeptide(L)'
;MKSRYEEKTYESYFNNELDKKSKIYFPPGQVLEGNLGFDASSFSTSRLLWHRLGHPFFWRLPFSGVDLIDIAKLLEADLEDEIDNIPKMKANILFQYKRPEFITSKLGKEWKHWHKPYYRYDIYQDQQMILEKIHNEFKSKVLVIYASPCTHDVNELVSIRKKLIKNSNFAKAIDLKGHHRNTYIKSGNHSIACSEPERVNSINIVEELNHLSDEPSQEFYSNSEFILEFSKEIQNVVTEDQYIYKSFYELNEDIKQLEQYKLLHSLLVMNNFRALTGTQWLIKL
;
A
#
# COMPACT_ATOMS: atom_id res chain seq x y z
N MET A 1 -16.11 4.06 -20.80
CA MET A 1 -15.61 2.69 -21.04
C MET A 1 -14.70 2.33 -19.88
N LYS A 2 -14.91 1.18 -19.23
CA LYS A 2 -14.00 0.73 -18.17
C LYS A 2 -12.68 0.27 -18.79
N SER A 3 -11.57 0.45 -18.06
CA SER A 3 -10.27 -0.08 -18.49
C SER A 3 -10.30 -1.60 -18.61
N ARG A 4 -9.58 -2.14 -19.60
CA ARG A 4 -9.57 -3.56 -19.97
C ARG A 4 -8.62 -4.42 -19.12
N TYR A 5 -8.05 -3.85 -18.06
CA TYR A 5 -7.12 -4.53 -17.13
C TYR A 5 -7.63 -4.43 -15.69
N GLU A 6 -7.02 -5.21 -14.82
CA GLU A 6 -7.25 -5.17 -13.37
C GLU A 6 -6.36 -4.14 -12.70
N GLU A 7 -6.83 -3.55 -11.60
CA GLU A 7 -6.06 -2.59 -10.82
C GLU A 7 -4.73 -3.19 -10.33
N LYS A 8 -4.76 -4.47 -9.92
CA LYS A 8 -3.58 -5.24 -9.49
C LYS A 8 -2.50 -5.36 -10.57
N THR A 9 -2.88 -5.43 -11.84
CA THR A 9 -1.89 -5.47 -12.95
C THR A 9 -1.12 -4.15 -13.05
N TYR A 10 -1.82 -3.02 -12.90
CA TYR A 10 -1.17 -1.71 -12.90
C TYR A 10 -0.29 -1.53 -11.65
N GLU A 11 -0.81 -1.85 -10.46
CA GLU A 11 -0.07 -1.83 -9.19
C GLU A 11 1.26 -2.59 -9.31
N SER A 12 1.22 -3.83 -9.81
CA SER A 12 2.42 -4.66 -9.96
C SER A 12 3.46 -4.02 -10.88
N TYR A 13 3.06 -3.53 -12.07
CA TYR A 13 4.01 -2.89 -12.99
C TYR A 13 4.53 -1.55 -12.47
N PHE A 14 3.69 -0.79 -11.76
CA PHE A 14 4.10 0.48 -11.16
C PHE A 14 5.17 0.26 -10.09
N ASN A 15 4.93 -0.68 -9.17
CA ASN A 15 5.89 -1.04 -8.13
C ASN A 15 7.22 -1.52 -8.73
N ASN A 16 7.17 -2.34 -9.79
CA ASN A 16 8.36 -2.81 -10.51
C ASN A 16 9.17 -1.69 -11.20
N GLU A 17 8.52 -0.63 -11.70
CA GLU A 17 9.23 0.54 -12.23
C GLU A 17 9.84 1.37 -11.11
N LEU A 18 9.10 1.54 -10.01
CA LEU A 18 9.55 2.30 -8.85
C LEU A 18 10.81 1.67 -8.25
N ASP A 19 10.79 0.36 -8.04
CA ASP A 19 11.91 -0.46 -7.58
C ASP A 19 13.20 -0.18 -8.39
N LYS A 20 13.10 -0.20 -9.72
CA LYS A 20 14.23 0.04 -10.63
C LYS A 20 14.79 1.46 -10.62
N LYS A 21 14.04 2.44 -10.09
CA LYS A 21 14.44 3.85 -10.08
C LYS A 21 14.92 4.35 -8.72
N SER A 22 14.55 3.68 -7.64
CA SER A 22 15.10 3.95 -6.31
C SER A 22 16.39 3.19 -6.09
N LYS A 23 17.41 3.84 -5.52
CA LYS A 23 18.69 3.18 -5.19
C LYS A 23 18.52 2.11 -4.10
N ILE A 24 17.50 2.25 -3.26
CA ILE A 24 17.11 1.26 -2.27
C ILE A 24 15.57 1.37 -2.11
N TYR A 25 14.88 0.27 -2.34
CA TYR A 25 13.44 0.09 -2.25
C TYR A 25 13.18 -1.00 -1.22
N PHE A 26 12.39 -0.72 -0.19
CA PHE A 26 11.96 -1.73 0.77
C PHE A 26 10.43 -1.72 0.82
N PRO A 27 9.75 -2.41 -0.12
CA PRO A 27 8.38 -2.79 0.14
C PRO A 27 8.47 -3.86 1.23
N PRO A 28 7.76 -3.76 2.35
CA PRO A 28 7.47 -4.96 3.12
C PRO A 28 6.59 -5.87 2.23
N GLY A 29 7.24 -6.77 1.49
CA GLY A 29 6.60 -7.58 0.45
C GLY A 29 7.53 -8.63 -0.15
N GLN A 30 6.95 -9.79 -0.44
CA GLN A 30 7.41 -10.96 -1.22
C GLN A 30 8.81 -11.56 -1.00
N VAL A 31 9.83 -10.82 -0.59
CA VAL A 31 11.18 -11.34 -0.32
C VAL A 31 11.20 -12.15 0.99
N LEU A 32 10.42 -11.72 1.99
CA LEU A 32 10.09 -12.52 3.18
C LEU A 32 9.25 -13.76 2.83
N GLU A 33 8.35 -13.67 1.83
CA GLU A 33 7.60 -14.83 1.32
C GLU A 33 8.51 -15.82 0.58
N GLY A 34 9.53 -15.31 -0.13
CA GLY A 34 10.53 -16.10 -0.85
C GLY A 34 11.54 -16.83 0.05
N ASN A 35 11.84 -16.30 1.24
CA ASN A 35 12.70 -16.96 2.23
C ASN A 35 11.95 -18.04 3.04
N LEU A 36 10.62 -17.93 3.17
CA LEU A 36 9.78 -18.88 3.91
C LEU A 36 9.24 -20.02 3.02
N GLY A 37 9.09 -19.81 1.71
CA GLY A 37 8.81 -20.88 0.75
C GLY A 37 7.35 -21.35 0.71
N PHE A 38 6.40 -20.55 1.19
CA PHE A 38 4.97 -20.84 1.10
C PHE A 38 4.14 -19.55 0.94
N ASP A 39 3.21 -19.54 -0.02
CA ASP A 39 2.29 -18.43 -0.30
C ASP A 39 1.20 -18.27 0.79
N ALA A 40 0.99 -19.31 1.60
CA ALA A 40 0.13 -19.31 2.77
C ALA A 40 0.50 -20.51 3.69
N SER A 41 0.49 -20.31 5.00
CA SER A 41 0.60 -21.37 6.00
C SER A 41 -0.63 -21.37 6.89
N SER A 42 -1.23 -22.53 7.15
CA SER A 42 -2.33 -22.66 8.13
C SER A 42 -1.99 -23.73 9.17
N PHE A 43 -2.14 -23.39 10.45
CA PHE A 43 -2.03 -24.35 11.53
C PHE A 43 -3.37 -25.07 11.70
N SER A 44 -3.52 -26.25 11.09
CA SER A 44 -4.72 -27.06 11.25
C SER A 44 -4.54 -28.13 12.33
N THR A 45 -5.38 -28.14 13.35
CA THR A 45 -5.46 -29.24 14.32
C THR A 45 -6.42 -30.36 13.87
N SER A 46 -7.03 -30.22 12.68
CA SER A 46 -8.05 -31.15 12.17
C SER A 46 -7.46 -32.49 11.76
N ARG A 47 -7.69 -33.52 12.58
CA ARG A 47 -7.25 -34.91 12.32
C ARG A 47 -7.75 -35.46 10.98
N LEU A 48 -8.96 -35.06 10.57
CA LEU A 48 -9.60 -35.55 9.36
C LEU A 48 -8.95 -34.97 8.09
N LEU A 49 -8.47 -33.72 8.16
CA LEU A 49 -7.71 -33.07 7.10
C LEU A 49 -6.37 -33.78 6.89
N TRP A 50 -5.63 -34.04 7.98
CA TRP A 50 -4.33 -34.72 7.94
C TRP A 50 -4.40 -36.15 7.41
N HIS A 51 -5.46 -36.88 7.78
CA HIS A 51 -5.69 -38.22 7.23
C HIS A 51 -5.93 -38.20 5.71
N ARG A 52 -6.70 -37.22 5.20
CA ARG A 52 -6.95 -37.06 3.75
C ARG A 52 -5.72 -36.62 2.97
N LEU A 53 -4.81 -35.87 3.60
CA LEU A 53 -3.54 -35.43 3.00
C LEU A 53 -2.43 -36.49 3.08
N GLY A 54 -2.73 -37.72 3.48
CA GLY A 54 -1.78 -38.83 3.46
C GLY A 54 -0.87 -38.93 4.69
N HIS A 55 -1.20 -38.22 5.78
CA HIS A 55 -0.47 -38.27 7.05
C HIS A 55 -1.34 -38.87 8.17
N PRO A 56 -1.54 -40.21 8.19
CA PRO A 56 -2.24 -40.87 9.29
C PRO A 56 -1.41 -40.79 10.58
N PHE A 57 -2.01 -40.26 11.65
CA PHE A 57 -1.38 -40.10 12.96
C PHE A 57 -0.96 -41.45 13.57
N PHE A 58 0.36 -41.66 13.77
CA PHE A 58 0.90 -42.77 14.56
C PHE A 58 1.70 -42.23 15.75
N TRP A 59 1.05 -42.05 16.90
CA TRP A 59 1.58 -41.78 18.26
C TRP A 59 2.58 -40.62 18.46
N ARG A 60 3.15 -40.03 17.41
CA ARG A 60 3.90 -38.77 17.35
C ARG A 60 3.60 -38.12 15.99
N LEU A 61 3.38 -36.81 15.99
CA LEU A 61 3.41 -36.03 14.76
C LEU A 61 4.83 -36.14 14.17
N PRO A 62 5.03 -36.60 12.93
CA PRO A 62 6.36 -36.67 12.32
C PRO A 62 6.95 -35.28 12.00
N PHE A 63 6.16 -34.23 12.19
CA PHE A 63 6.56 -32.85 12.02
C PHE A 63 6.61 -32.18 13.40
N SER A 64 7.68 -32.40 14.16
CA SER A 64 8.17 -31.30 14.99
C SER A 64 8.80 -30.31 14.01
N GLY A 65 7.95 -29.63 13.24
CA GLY A 65 8.37 -28.45 12.49
C GLY A 65 9.00 -27.46 13.46
N VAL A 66 9.87 -26.60 12.96
CA VAL A 66 10.39 -25.48 13.75
C VAL A 66 9.19 -24.74 14.35
N ASP A 67 9.21 -24.51 15.67
CA ASP A 67 8.14 -23.76 16.32
C ASP A 67 8.03 -22.40 15.64
N LEU A 68 6.82 -21.99 15.27
CA LEU A 68 6.60 -20.68 14.64
C LEU A 68 7.10 -19.55 15.55
N ILE A 69 7.12 -19.77 16.86
CA ILE A 69 7.68 -18.85 17.85
C ILE A 69 9.22 -18.77 17.72
N ASP A 70 9.89 -19.90 17.50
CA ASP A 70 11.33 -19.92 17.27
C ASP A 70 11.70 -19.25 15.94
N ILE A 71 10.89 -19.47 14.89
CA ILE A 71 11.04 -18.75 13.61
C ILE A 71 10.84 -17.25 13.82
N ALA A 72 9.77 -16.85 14.53
CA ALA A 72 9.48 -15.45 14.79
C ALA A 72 10.62 -14.76 15.55
N LYS A 73 11.25 -15.46 16.50
CA LYS A 73 12.42 -14.96 17.23
C LYS A 73 13.62 -14.73 16.32
N LEU A 74 13.91 -15.67 15.42
CA LEU A 74 15.00 -15.53 14.46
C LEU A 74 14.72 -14.38 13.49
N LEU A 75 13.49 -14.31 12.96
CA LEU A 75 13.05 -13.23 12.08
C LEU A 75 13.13 -11.87 12.75
N GLU A 76 12.73 -11.73 14.01
CA GLU A 76 12.85 -10.45 14.74
C GLU A 76 14.29 -9.98 14.81
N ALA A 77 15.22 -10.88 15.20
CA ALA A 77 16.63 -10.55 15.31
C ALA A 77 17.24 -10.19 13.94
N ASP A 78 16.93 -10.98 12.91
CA ASP A 78 17.39 -10.73 11.54
C ASP A 78 16.81 -9.41 10.99
N LEU A 79 15.54 -9.12 11.27
CA LEU A 79 14.88 -7.89 10.85
C LEU A 79 15.48 -6.65 11.53
N GLU A 80 15.72 -6.68 12.84
CA GLU A 80 16.34 -5.56 13.56
C GLU A 80 17.73 -5.27 12.97
N ASP A 81 18.54 -6.30 12.77
CA ASP A 81 19.87 -6.17 12.18
C ASP A 81 19.80 -5.64 10.74
N GLU A 82 18.96 -6.21 9.88
CA GLU A 82 18.85 -5.77 8.48
C GLU A 82 18.33 -4.34 8.37
N ILE A 83 17.27 -4.00 9.12
CA ILE A 83 16.60 -2.69 9.04
C ILE A 83 17.47 -1.57 9.61
N ASP A 84 18.24 -1.82 10.67
CA ASP A 84 19.12 -0.78 11.22
C ASP A 84 20.44 -0.62 10.42
N ASN A 85 20.77 -1.58 9.55
CA ASN A 85 21.95 -1.52 8.68
C ASN A 85 21.71 -0.85 7.31
N ILE A 86 20.47 -0.50 6.95
CA ILE A 86 20.19 0.30 5.74
C ILE A 86 20.24 1.82 6.03
N PRO A 87 20.35 2.68 5.00
CA PRO A 87 20.31 4.13 5.21
C PRO A 87 19.06 4.58 5.97
N LYS A 88 19.18 5.69 6.71
CA LYS A 88 18.11 6.16 7.59
C LYS A 88 16.81 6.41 6.84
N MET A 89 15.72 5.84 7.34
CA MET A 89 14.37 6.06 6.82
C MET A 89 13.94 7.51 7.04
N LYS A 90 13.42 8.13 5.98
CA LYS A 90 13.10 9.57 5.95
C LYS A 90 11.61 9.86 5.95
N ALA A 91 10.84 9.07 5.20
CA ALA A 91 9.40 9.30 5.05
C ALA A 91 8.65 8.02 4.70
N ASN A 92 7.39 7.96 5.15
CA ASN A 92 6.44 6.94 4.75
C ASN A 92 5.66 7.42 3.52
N ILE A 93 5.42 6.54 2.56
CA ILE A 93 4.65 6.85 1.36
C ILE A 93 3.53 5.83 1.25
N LEU A 94 2.31 6.30 1.13
CA LEU A 94 1.11 5.50 0.98
C LEU A 94 0.53 5.73 -0.42
N PHE A 95 0.54 4.69 -1.25
CA PHE A 95 -0.09 4.71 -2.56
C PHE A 95 -1.44 4.03 -2.52
N GLN A 96 -2.46 4.76 -2.95
CA GLN A 96 -3.75 4.18 -3.31
C GLN A 96 -3.88 4.11 -4.83
N TYR A 97 -3.81 2.89 -5.37
CA TYR A 97 -4.00 2.67 -6.79
C TYR A 97 -5.47 2.83 -7.18
N LYS A 98 -5.70 3.35 -8.39
CA LYS A 98 -7.04 3.52 -8.98
C LYS A 98 -7.07 3.14 -10.43
N ARG A 99 -7.93 2.18 -10.78
CA ARG A 99 -8.27 1.87 -12.17
C ARG A 99 -9.19 2.97 -12.75
N PRO A 100 -8.80 3.61 -13.86
CA PRO A 100 -9.63 4.66 -14.45
C PRO A 100 -10.73 4.10 -15.35
N GLU A 101 -11.76 4.91 -15.55
CA GLU A 101 -12.72 4.81 -16.63
C GLU A 101 -12.39 5.85 -17.70
N PHE A 102 -12.36 5.44 -18.96
CA PHE A 102 -12.13 6.33 -20.08
C PHE A 102 -13.46 6.80 -20.70
N ILE A 103 -13.72 8.10 -20.64
CA ILE A 103 -14.96 8.72 -21.08
C ILE A 103 -14.73 9.41 -22.43
N THR A 104 -15.45 8.96 -23.46
CA THR A 104 -15.40 9.50 -24.82
C THR A 104 -16.71 10.18 -25.25
N SER A 105 -17.79 9.94 -24.51
CA SER A 105 -19.11 10.48 -24.85
C SER A 105 -19.26 11.94 -24.42
N LYS A 106 -19.80 12.77 -25.34
CA LYS A 106 -20.17 14.17 -25.07
C LYS A 106 -21.24 14.32 -23.98
N LEU A 107 -21.97 13.24 -23.67
CA LEU A 107 -22.99 13.21 -22.62
C LEU A 107 -22.40 12.95 -21.22
N GLY A 108 -21.08 12.79 -21.09
CA GLY A 108 -20.42 12.64 -19.79
C GLY A 108 -20.67 13.85 -18.89
N LYS A 109 -20.99 13.62 -17.61
CA LYS A 109 -21.28 14.68 -16.62
C LYS A 109 -20.16 15.72 -16.55
N GLU A 110 -18.92 15.26 -16.67
CA GLU A 110 -17.72 16.08 -16.56
C GLU A 110 -17.20 16.56 -17.95
N TRP A 111 -17.86 16.22 -19.05
CA TRP A 111 -17.44 16.61 -20.41
C TRP A 111 -17.36 18.13 -20.60
N LYS A 112 -18.25 18.88 -19.95
CA LYS A 112 -18.27 20.35 -19.96
C LYS A 112 -16.99 21.01 -19.43
N HIS A 113 -16.18 20.27 -18.67
CA HIS A 113 -14.92 20.79 -18.14
C HIS A 113 -13.74 20.53 -19.09
N TRP A 114 -13.81 19.46 -19.88
CA TRP A 114 -12.68 19.01 -20.69
C TRP A 114 -12.85 19.24 -22.19
N HIS A 115 -14.08 19.15 -22.69
CA HIS A 115 -14.46 19.21 -24.12
C HIS A 115 -13.73 18.18 -25.01
N LYS A 116 -13.20 17.11 -24.42
CA LYS A 116 -12.48 16.02 -25.11
C LYS A 116 -12.48 14.77 -24.23
N PRO A 117 -12.09 13.59 -24.78
CA PRO A 117 -12.01 12.37 -23.99
C PRO A 117 -11.10 12.52 -22.76
N TYR A 118 -11.54 11.94 -21.65
CA TYR A 118 -10.87 12.07 -20.35
C TYR A 118 -10.96 10.77 -19.56
N TYR A 119 -10.06 10.62 -18.60
CA TYR A 119 -10.06 9.57 -17.59
C TYR A 119 -10.74 10.06 -16.33
N ARG A 120 -11.41 9.15 -15.62
CA ARG A 120 -11.96 9.42 -14.28
C ARG A 120 -11.79 8.21 -13.37
N TYR A 121 -11.73 8.45 -12.08
CA TYR A 121 -11.94 7.40 -11.08
C TYR A 121 -12.85 7.91 -9.96
N ASP A 122 -13.56 6.99 -9.33
CA ASP A 122 -14.39 7.27 -8.16
C ASP A 122 -13.54 7.25 -6.88
N ILE A 123 -13.90 8.12 -5.94
CA ILE A 123 -13.29 8.24 -4.61
C ILE A 123 -14.26 7.63 -3.60
N TYR A 124 -13.88 6.48 -3.04
CA TYR A 124 -14.65 5.82 -1.99
C TYR A 124 -14.50 6.61 -0.69
N GLN A 125 -15.62 7.12 -0.16
CA GLN A 125 -15.60 8.06 0.96
C GLN A 125 -15.01 7.44 2.24
N ASP A 126 -15.37 6.20 2.56
CA ASP A 126 -14.85 5.51 3.75
C ASP A 126 -13.32 5.38 3.69
N GLN A 127 -12.78 4.97 2.53
CA GLN A 127 -11.33 4.91 2.30
C GLN A 127 -10.69 6.30 2.37
N GLN A 128 -11.31 7.30 1.73
CA GLN A 128 -10.82 8.67 1.71
C GLN A 128 -10.73 9.26 3.12
N MET A 129 -11.72 9.01 3.98
CA MET A 129 -11.71 9.48 5.38
C MET A 129 -10.51 8.93 6.16
N ILE A 130 -10.18 7.65 5.99
CA ILE A 130 -9.00 7.04 6.63
C ILE A 130 -7.72 7.68 6.12
N LEU A 131 -7.58 7.84 4.79
CA LEU A 131 -6.40 8.47 4.18
C LEU A 131 -6.22 9.93 4.60
N GLU A 132 -7.31 10.68 4.79
CA GLU A 132 -7.30 12.04 5.34
C GLU A 132 -6.86 12.05 6.80
N LYS A 133 -7.38 11.15 7.64
CA LYS A 133 -6.97 11.03 9.05
C LYS A 133 -5.47 10.74 9.13
N ILE A 134 -4.96 9.78 8.36
CA ILE A 134 -3.52 9.47 8.28
C ILE A 134 -2.73 10.71 7.85
N HIS A 135 -3.15 11.42 6.79
CA HIS A 135 -2.43 12.62 6.39
C HIS A 135 -2.41 13.70 7.48
N ASN A 136 -3.51 13.91 8.21
CA ASN A 136 -3.59 14.93 9.25
C ASN A 136 -2.77 14.58 10.50
N GLU A 137 -2.70 13.31 10.87
CA GLU A 137 -1.95 12.83 12.03
C GLU A 137 -0.43 12.96 11.79
N PHE A 138 0.03 12.47 10.63
CA PHE A 138 1.46 12.37 10.32
C PHE A 138 2.03 13.58 9.56
N LYS A 139 1.18 14.44 8.99
CA LYS A 139 1.55 15.67 8.24
C LYS A 139 2.65 15.42 7.20
N SER A 140 3.83 16.05 7.36
CA SER A 140 4.96 15.95 6.43
C SER A 140 5.71 14.61 6.51
N LYS A 141 5.47 13.79 7.55
CA LYS A 141 6.12 12.48 7.72
C LYS A 141 5.53 11.40 6.81
N VAL A 142 4.34 11.64 6.26
CA VAL A 142 3.66 10.72 5.35
C VAL A 142 3.24 11.41 4.05
N LEU A 143 3.48 10.73 2.94
CA LEU A 143 2.98 11.14 1.63
C LEU A 143 1.87 10.20 1.18
N VAL A 144 0.62 10.67 1.21
CA VAL A 144 -0.55 9.88 0.81
C VAL A 144 -1.03 10.30 -0.57
N ILE A 145 -0.92 9.40 -1.55
CA ILE A 145 -1.13 9.71 -2.97
C ILE A 145 -2.08 8.70 -3.62
N TYR A 146 -3.03 9.20 -4.41
CA TYR A 146 -3.72 8.41 -5.42
C TYR A 146 -2.91 8.32 -6.70
N ALA A 147 -2.75 7.10 -7.22
CA ALA A 147 -2.06 6.83 -8.48
C ALA A 147 -3.00 6.16 -9.49
N SER A 148 -3.16 6.78 -10.67
CA SER A 148 -4.03 6.24 -11.71
C SER A 148 -3.38 6.39 -13.10
N PRO A 149 -3.30 5.33 -13.91
CA PRO A 149 -2.63 5.35 -15.21
C PRO A 149 -3.43 6.14 -16.26
N CYS A 150 -2.75 6.77 -17.20
CA CYS A 150 -3.35 7.44 -18.36
C CYS A 150 -3.52 6.50 -19.56
N THR A 151 -3.96 5.26 -19.32
CA THR A 151 -4.28 4.26 -20.35
C THR A 151 -5.50 3.45 -19.94
N HIS A 152 -6.24 2.91 -20.89
CA HIS A 152 -7.37 2.00 -20.65
C HIS A 152 -7.23 0.64 -21.35
N ASP A 153 -6.19 0.44 -22.15
CA ASP A 153 -5.93 -0.78 -22.90
C ASP A 153 -4.79 -1.60 -22.28
N VAL A 154 -4.94 -2.92 -22.25
CA VAL A 154 -3.94 -3.83 -21.67
C VAL A 154 -2.63 -3.79 -22.46
N ASN A 155 -2.70 -3.72 -23.79
CA ASN A 155 -1.49 -3.74 -24.62
C ASN A 155 -0.72 -2.44 -24.46
N GLU A 156 -1.45 -1.32 -24.39
CA GLU A 156 -0.85 -0.02 -24.09
C GLU A 156 -0.18 -0.06 -22.70
N LEU A 157 -0.88 -0.54 -21.66
CA LEU A 157 -0.33 -0.68 -20.31
C LEU A 157 0.97 -1.50 -20.30
N VAL A 158 0.98 -2.67 -20.97
CA VAL A 158 2.17 -3.51 -21.08
C VAL A 158 3.29 -2.80 -21.84
N SER A 159 2.97 -2.03 -22.89
CA SER A 159 3.96 -1.29 -23.67
C SER A 159 4.65 -0.18 -22.86
N ILE A 160 3.89 0.50 -21.99
CA ILE A 160 4.38 1.60 -21.16
C ILE A 160 4.90 1.16 -19.78
N ARG A 161 4.92 -0.14 -19.47
CA ARG A 161 5.27 -0.69 -18.13
C ARG A 161 6.59 -0.20 -17.50
N LYS A 162 7.53 0.30 -18.31
CA LYS A 162 8.81 0.87 -17.84
C LYS A 162 8.79 2.40 -17.67
N LYS A 163 7.64 3.02 -17.91
CA LYS A 163 7.41 4.47 -17.94
C LYS A 163 6.04 4.84 -17.33
N LEU A 164 5.42 3.96 -16.54
CA LEU A 164 4.15 4.20 -15.85
C LEU A 164 4.20 5.43 -14.95
N ILE A 165 5.28 5.67 -14.22
CA ILE A 165 5.39 6.89 -13.38
C ILE A 165 5.17 8.15 -14.22
N LYS A 166 5.71 8.20 -15.45
CA LYS A 166 5.50 9.34 -16.37
C LYS A 166 4.14 9.32 -17.07
N ASN A 167 3.45 8.19 -17.08
CA ASN A 167 2.17 7.97 -17.75
C ASN A 167 1.03 7.75 -16.75
N SER A 168 1.17 8.25 -15.54
CA SER A 168 0.14 8.21 -14.50
C SER A 168 -0.20 9.62 -14.02
N ASN A 169 -1.43 9.79 -13.56
CA ASN A 169 -1.89 10.95 -12.83
C ASN A 169 -1.75 10.68 -11.32
N PHE A 170 -1.21 11.67 -10.62
CA PHE A 170 -1.05 11.66 -9.17
C PHE A 170 -1.78 12.84 -8.54
N ALA A 171 -2.48 12.56 -7.44
CA ALA A 171 -3.14 13.56 -6.61
C ALA A 171 -2.94 13.18 -5.14
N LYS A 172 -2.66 14.15 -4.27
CA LYS A 172 -2.64 13.92 -2.82
C LYS A 172 -4.04 13.56 -2.36
N ALA A 173 -4.16 12.67 -1.39
CA ALA A 173 -5.46 12.31 -0.85
C ALA A 173 -6.17 13.53 -0.25
N ILE A 174 -5.43 14.41 0.45
CA ILE A 174 -6.00 15.61 1.08
C ILE A 174 -6.61 16.60 0.09
N ASP A 175 -6.03 16.73 -1.11
CA ASP A 175 -6.52 17.62 -2.17
C ASP A 175 -7.84 17.13 -2.80
N LEU A 176 -8.25 15.90 -2.51
CA LEU A 176 -9.49 15.29 -2.99
C LEU A 176 -10.59 15.24 -1.93
N LYS A 177 -10.37 15.91 -0.79
CA LYS A 177 -11.31 15.94 0.33
C LYS A 177 -12.69 16.45 -0.07
N GLY A 178 -13.73 15.72 0.32
CA GLY A 178 -15.13 16.05 0.01
C GLY A 178 -15.54 15.82 -1.46
N HIS A 179 -14.61 15.36 -2.31
CA HIS A 179 -14.91 15.06 -3.70
C HIS A 179 -15.25 13.58 -3.89
N HIS A 180 -16.18 13.29 -4.81
CA HIS A 180 -16.59 11.92 -5.11
C HIS A 180 -15.85 11.33 -6.31
N ARG A 181 -15.24 12.19 -7.14
CA ARG A 181 -14.53 11.79 -8.36
C ARG A 181 -13.32 12.66 -8.59
N ASN A 182 -12.33 12.09 -9.25
CA ASN A 182 -11.26 12.87 -9.86
C ASN A 182 -11.20 12.56 -11.36
N THR A 183 -10.97 13.58 -12.18
CA THR A 183 -10.91 13.46 -13.64
C THR A 183 -9.64 14.09 -14.19
N TYR A 184 -9.09 13.56 -15.28
CA TYR A 184 -7.86 14.07 -15.89
C TYR A 184 -7.75 13.61 -17.36
N ILE A 185 -6.89 14.24 -18.15
CA ILE A 185 -6.71 13.86 -19.56
C ILE A 185 -5.40 13.12 -19.79
N LYS A 186 -4.32 13.61 -19.19
CA LYS A 186 -2.95 13.13 -19.38
C LYS A 186 -2.15 13.31 -18.10
N SER A 187 -1.02 12.61 -18.00
CA SER A 187 -0.10 12.71 -16.89
C SER A 187 0.49 14.12 -16.74
N GLY A 188 0.79 14.51 -15.50
CA GLY A 188 1.59 15.69 -15.16
C GLY A 188 0.93 17.06 -15.41
N ASN A 189 -0.35 17.12 -15.78
CA ASN A 189 -0.99 18.39 -16.12
C ASN A 189 -1.71 19.01 -14.92
N HIS A 190 -2.85 18.43 -14.58
CA HIS A 190 -3.76 18.78 -13.51
C HIS A 190 -4.93 17.81 -13.63
N SER A 191 -5.62 17.59 -12.53
CA SER A 191 -6.89 16.89 -12.49
C SER A 191 -7.99 17.84 -12.02
N ILE A 192 -9.24 17.43 -12.18
CA ILE A 192 -10.41 18.15 -11.66
C ILE A 192 -11.11 17.22 -10.68
N ALA A 193 -11.07 17.60 -9.41
CA ALA A 193 -11.83 16.97 -8.34
C ALA A 193 -13.29 17.40 -8.48
N CYS A 194 -14.21 16.45 -8.46
CA CYS A 194 -15.58 16.61 -8.89
C CYS A 194 -16.53 16.28 -7.73
N SER A 195 -17.00 17.33 -7.08
CA SER A 195 -18.25 17.45 -6.30
C SER A 195 -18.66 18.91 -6.42
N GLU A 196 -17.74 19.79 -6.01
CA GLU A 196 -17.55 21.12 -6.55
C GLU A 196 -16.31 21.07 -7.47
N PRO A 197 -16.38 21.46 -8.76
CA PRO A 197 -15.24 21.32 -9.66
C PRO A 197 -14.04 22.17 -9.23
N GLU A 198 -13.02 21.52 -8.68
CA GLU A 198 -11.78 22.15 -8.24
C GLU A 198 -10.59 21.62 -9.04
N ARG A 199 -9.67 22.51 -9.41
CA ARG A 199 -8.44 22.14 -10.12
C ARG A 199 -7.39 21.68 -9.11
N VAL A 200 -6.99 20.42 -9.21
CA VAL A 200 -5.91 19.83 -8.42
C VAL A 200 -4.66 19.76 -9.28
N ASN A 201 -3.57 20.35 -8.81
CA ASN A 201 -2.30 20.30 -9.53
C ASN A 201 -1.71 18.89 -9.47
N SER A 202 -1.21 18.40 -10.60
CA SER A 202 -0.59 17.07 -10.63
C SER A 202 0.78 17.15 -9.95
N ILE A 203 1.06 16.16 -9.10
CA ILE A 203 2.31 16.09 -8.34
C ILE A 203 3.36 15.38 -9.19
N ASN A 204 4.57 15.95 -9.22
CA ASN A 204 5.73 15.21 -9.69
C ASN A 204 6.28 14.37 -8.53
N ILE A 205 5.97 13.08 -8.52
CA ILE A 205 6.41 12.17 -7.46
C ILE A 205 7.92 12.21 -7.25
N VAL A 206 8.71 12.30 -8.31
CA VAL A 206 10.17 12.28 -8.17
C VAL A 206 10.67 13.53 -7.42
N GLU A 207 10.08 14.69 -7.71
CA GLU A 207 10.39 15.93 -6.99
C GLU A 207 9.89 15.88 -5.54
N GLU A 208 8.66 15.41 -5.31
CA GLU A 208 8.11 15.29 -3.95
C GLU A 208 8.94 14.35 -3.07
N LEU A 209 9.41 13.23 -3.63
CA LEU A 209 10.28 12.28 -2.94
C LEU A 209 11.66 12.87 -2.63
N ASN A 210 12.16 13.78 -3.46
CA ASN A 210 13.41 14.49 -3.18
C ASN A 210 13.19 15.56 -2.10
N HIS A 211 12.07 16.28 -2.10
CA HIS A 211 11.73 17.25 -1.07
C HIS A 211 11.58 16.62 0.32
N LEU A 212 10.96 15.45 0.41
CA LEU A 212 10.88 14.68 1.67
C LEU A 212 12.26 14.24 2.20
N SER A 213 13.31 14.31 1.38
CA SER A 213 14.65 13.85 1.75
C SER A 213 15.54 14.94 2.36
N ASP A 214 15.13 16.21 2.26
CA ASP A 214 15.88 17.40 2.68
C ASP A 214 15.60 17.80 4.14
N GLU A 215 14.52 17.30 4.75
CA GLU A 215 14.29 17.44 6.20
C GLU A 215 14.89 16.21 6.91
N PRO A 216 16.02 16.36 7.64
CA PRO A 216 16.53 15.26 8.44
C PRO A 216 15.50 14.93 9.52
N SER A 217 14.98 13.70 9.50
CA SER A 217 14.21 13.11 10.58
C SER A 217 15.13 12.94 11.81
N GLN A 218 15.44 14.05 12.49
CA GLN A 218 16.23 14.07 13.72
C GLN A 218 15.50 13.39 14.90
N GLU A 219 14.25 12.98 14.72
CA GLU A 219 13.41 12.43 15.78
C GLU A 219 13.67 10.95 16.11
N PHE A 220 14.23 10.15 15.20
CA PHE A 220 14.36 8.70 15.41
C PHE A 220 15.80 8.23 15.52
N TYR A 221 16.09 7.43 16.56
CA TYR A 221 17.42 6.89 16.82
C TYR A 221 17.72 5.68 15.94
N SER A 222 16.70 4.88 15.58
CA SER A 222 16.82 3.68 14.73
C SER A 222 15.74 3.60 13.64
N ASN A 223 15.99 2.83 12.58
CA ASN A 223 14.99 2.57 11.54
C ASN A 223 13.88 1.66 12.09
N SER A 224 14.24 0.76 13.01
CA SER A 224 13.27 -0.05 13.75
C SER A 224 12.27 0.84 14.51
N GLU A 225 12.75 1.85 15.24
CA GLU A 225 11.89 2.82 15.96
C GLU A 225 10.96 3.59 15.01
N PHE A 226 11.45 3.98 13.83
CA PHE A 226 10.65 4.63 12.79
C PHE A 226 9.47 3.75 12.33
N ILE A 227 9.70 2.44 12.14
CA ILE A 227 8.65 1.49 11.75
C ILE A 227 7.65 1.26 12.89
N LEU A 228 8.14 1.09 14.12
CA LEU A 228 7.31 0.82 15.28
C LEU A 228 6.34 1.98 15.56
N GLU A 229 6.83 3.22 15.56
CA GLU A 229 5.98 4.39 15.80
C GLU A 229 4.98 4.59 14.65
N PHE A 230 5.40 4.40 13.38
CA PHE A 230 4.46 4.48 12.25
C PHE A 230 3.34 3.44 12.35
N SER A 231 3.67 2.19 12.66
CA SER A 231 2.70 1.11 12.84
C SER A 231 1.72 1.40 13.97
N LYS A 232 2.21 1.91 15.10
CA LYS A 232 1.40 2.26 16.27
C LYS A 232 0.45 3.42 15.98
N GLU A 233 0.92 4.46 15.31
CA GLU A 233 0.08 5.59 14.91
C GLU A 233 -1.00 5.15 13.89
N ILE A 234 -0.68 4.26 12.94
CA ILE A 234 -1.68 3.66 12.04
C ILE A 234 -2.73 2.88 12.83
N GLN A 235 -2.32 2.07 13.80
CA GLN A 235 -3.27 1.34 14.65
C GLN A 235 -4.22 2.32 15.36
N ASN A 236 -3.71 3.40 15.94
CA ASN A 236 -4.54 4.42 16.59
C ASN A 236 -5.57 5.00 15.62
N VAL A 237 -5.14 5.42 14.42
CA VAL A 237 -6.05 5.95 13.39
C VAL A 237 -7.15 4.95 13.01
N VAL A 238 -6.80 3.67 12.90
CA VAL A 238 -7.74 2.60 12.55
C VAL A 238 -8.69 2.28 13.71
N THR A 239 -8.26 2.37 14.97
CA THR A 239 -9.14 2.15 16.13
C THR A 239 -10.27 3.16 16.23
N GLU A 240 -10.08 4.36 15.68
CA GLU A 240 -11.10 5.41 15.61
C GLU A 240 -12.01 5.29 14.38
N ASP A 241 -11.77 4.31 13.49
CA ASP A 241 -12.52 4.14 12.26
C ASP A 241 -13.65 3.11 12.39
N GLN A 242 -14.90 3.55 12.23
CA GLN A 242 -16.06 2.68 12.42
C GLN A 242 -16.20 1.60 11.34
N TYR A 243 -15.59 1.77 10.17
CA TYR A 243 -15.79 0.89 9.03
C TYR A 243 -14.80 -0.28 9.02
N ILE A 244 -13.51 0.00 9.21
CA ILE A 244 -12.46 -1.03 9.14
C ILE A 244 -12.01 -1.56 10.50
N TYR A 245 -12.29 -0.88 11.62
CA TYR A 245 -11.80 -1.26 12.94
C TYR A 245 -12.07 -2.73 13.28
N LYS A 246 -13.31 -3.19 13.10
CA LYS A 246 -13.71 -4.55 13.48
C LYS A 246 -12.87 -5.60 12.74
N SER A 247 -12.78 -5.48 11.42
CA SER A 247 -12.00 -6.40 10.60
C SER A 247 -10.50 -6.31 10.90
N PHE A 248 -9.99 -5.11 11.16
CA PHE A 248 -8.58 -4.91 11.53
C PHE A 248 -8.24 -5.54 12.87
N TYR A 249 -9.13 -5.38 13.85
CA TYR A 249 -9.01 -6.00 15.17
C TYR A 249 -9.03 -7.53 15.06
N GLU A 250 -9.98 -8.11 14.33
CA GLU A 250 -10.05 -9.56 14.11
C GLU A 250 -8.77 -10.12 13.46
N LEU A 251 -8.23 -9.44 12.43
CA LEU A 251 -6.97 -9.86 11.81
C LEU A 251 -5.75 -9.72 12.73
N ASN A 252 -5.74 -8.73 13.62
CA ASN A 252 -4.62 -8.52 14.54
C ASN A 252 -4.69 -9.46 15.76
N GLU A 253 -5.87 -9.92 16.17
CA GLU A 253 -5.99 -10.95 17.21
C GLU A 253 -5.34 -12.28 16.78
N ASP A 254 -5.37 -12.62 15.49
CA ASP A 254 -4.71 -13.83 14.95
C ASP A 254 -3.17 -13.80 15.11
N ILE A 255 -2.58 -12.61 15.18
CA ILE A 255 -1.12 -12.41 15.33
C ILE A 255 -0.71 -11.93 16.74
N LYS A 256 -1.65 -11.86 17.69
CA LYS A 256 -1.44 -11.35 19.05
C LYS A 256 -0.32 -12.06 19.81
N GLN A 257 -0.17 -13.36 19.60
CA GLN A 257 0.90 -14.15 20.20
C GLN A 257 2.32 -13.70 19.78
N LEU A 258 2.42 -12.89 18.72
CA LEU A 258 3.67 -12.33 18.21
C LEU A 258 3.95 -10.92 18.73
N GLU A 259 3.10 -10.32 19.57
CA GLU A 259 3.30 -8.96 20.12
C GLU A 259 4.65 -8.76 20.82
N GLN A 260 5.25 -9.84 21.34
CA GLN A 260 6.58 -9.82 21.95
C GLN A 260 7.72 -9.56 20.94
N TYR A 261 7.49 -9.82 19.66
CA TYR A 261 8.39 -9.55 18.53
C TYR A 261 7.90 -8.27 17.84
N LYS A 262 8.31 -7.12 18.39
CA LYS A 262 7.70 -5.82 18.10
C LYS A 262 7.80 -5.44 16.62
N LEU A 263 8.95 -5.66 16.00
CA LEU A 263 9.21 -5.26 14.63
C LEU A 263 8.45 -6.15 13.65
N LEU A 264 8.55 -7.47 13.82
CA LEU A 264 7.78 -8.46 13.07
C LEU A 264 6.28 -8.23 13.21
N HIS A 265 5.79 -8.05 14.44
CA HIS A 265 4.38 -7.76 14.70
C HIS A 265 3.95 -6.48 13.99
N SER A 266 4.74 -5.40 14.04
CA SER A 266 4.43 -4.15 13.37
C SER A 266 4.36 -4.30 11.84
N LEU A 267 5.25 -5.08 11.24
CA LEU A 267 5.19 -5.37 9.81
C LEU A 267 3.93 -6.18 9.43
N LEU A 268 3.53 -7.15 10.27
CA LEU A 268 2.30 -7.94 10.08
C LEU A 268 1.04 -7.09 10.24
N VAL A 269 1.00 -6.21 11.23
CA VAL A 269 -0.09 -5.23 11.42
C VAL A 269 -0.23 -4.34 10.18
N MET A 270 0.88 -3.83 9.65
CA MET A 270 0.87 -3.01 8.44
C MET A 270 0.47 -3.82 7.20
N ASN A 271 0.79 -5.11 7.15
CA ASN A 271 0.29 -6.01 6.11
C ASN A 271 -1.23 -6.21 6.19
N ASN A 272 -1.79 -6.38 7.38
CA ASN A 272 -3.24 -6.45 7.60
C ASN A 272 -3.93 -5.13 7.20
N PHE A 273 -3.34 -3.99 7.55
CA PHE A 273 -3.82 -2.68 7.10
C PHE A 273 -3.85 -2.56 5.57
N ARG A 274 -2.77 -2.98 4.90
CA ARG A 274 -2.70 -3.03 3.43
C ARG A 274 -3.79 -3.93 2.85
N ALA A 275 -4.01 -5.10 3.43
CA ALA A 275 -5.00 -6.06 2.93
C ALA A 275 -6.43 -5.49 3.01
N LEU A 276 -6.77 -4.76 4.07
CA LEU A 276 -8.09 -4.17 4.25
C LEU A 276 -8.30 -2.91 3.41
N THR A 277 -7.29 -2.06 3.29
CA THR A 277 -7.45 -0.76 2.63
C THR A 277 -7.07 -0.77 1.16
N GLY A 278 -6.29 -1.76 0.71
CA GLY A 278 -5.66 -1.77 -0.61
C GLY A 278 -4.54 -0.74 -0.75
N THR A 279 -4.13 -0.08 0.33
CA THR A 279 -3.08 0.95 0.34
C THR A 279 -1.72 0.30 0.36
N GLN A 280 -0.87 0.65 -0.61
CA GLN A 280 0.52 0.19 -0.62
C GLN A 280 1.38 1.10 0.25
N TRP A 281 1.99 0.53 1.30
CA TRP A 281 2.98 1.21 2.13
C TRP A 281 4.39 1.01 1.60
N LEU A 282 5.12 2.11 1.44
CA LEU A 282 6.51 2.18 1.02
C LEU A 282 7.30 3.10 1.93
N ILE A 283 8.60 2.83 2.07
CA ILE A 283 9.50 3.62 2.90
C ILE A 283 10.57 4.27 2.01
N LYS A 284 10.79 5.58 2.20
CA LYS A 284 11.90 6.30 1.59
C LYS A 284 13.13 6.23 2.49
N LEU A 285 14.26 5.88 1.89
CA LEU A 285 15.61 5.91 2.48
C LEU A 285 16.38 7.16 2.05
#